data_AF-A0A7V9UQ56-F1
#
_entry.id   AF-A0A7V9UQ56-F1
#
_cell.length_a   1.000
_cell.length_b   1.000
_cell.length_c   1.000
_cell.angle_alpha   90.00
_cell.angle_beta   90.00
_cell.angle_gamma   90.00
#
_symmetry.space_group_name_H-M   'P 1'
#
loop_
_entity.id
_entity.type
_entity.pdbx_description
1 polymer ?
#
loop_
_entity_poly.entity_id
_entity_poly.type
_entity_poly.pdbx_seq_one_letter_code
_entity_poly.pdbx_strand_id
1 'polypeptide(L)'
;MAAKLSVIFYIVLCLEVGIVLTLLPWYSPFGLSDWGDNFFLLYAAQKTGLQGLQHAVASGWIRGAVTGLGLLNLGIAAWEITHFRQTVSALEGAPSKPPSPPSPSNNAAQPAKADYLPDYERRNDAG
;
A
#
# COMPACT_ATOMS: atom_id res chain seq x y z
N MET A 1 14.81 3.51 -7.52
CA MET A 1 15.72 2.67 -6.70
C MET A 1 15.28 2.62 -5.23
N ALA A 2 15.21 3.74 -4.50
CA ALA A 2 14.83 3.76 -3.08
C ALA A 2 13.39 3.26 -2.80
N ALA A 3 12.42 3.61 -3.65
CA ALA A 3 11.01 3.19 -3.49
C ALA A 3 10.82 1.67 -3.53
N LYS A 4 11.58 0.96 -4.38
CA LYS A 4 11.55 -0.51 -4.46
C LYS A 4 12.09 -1.15 -3.18
N LEU A 5 13.20 -0.61 -2.66
CA LEU A 5 13.81 -1.07 -1.41
C LEU A 5 12.90 -0.84 -0.20
N SER A 6 12.22 0.31 -0.12
CA SER A 6 11.29 0.59 0.99
C SER A 6 10.08 -0.35 0.98
N VAL A 7 9.55 -0.69 -0.20
CA VAL A 7 8.44 -1.66 -0.32
C VAL A 7 8.91 -3.06 0.08
N ILE A 8 10.08 -3.49 -0.38
CA ILE A 8 10.63 -4.80 0.00
C ILE A 8 10.87 -4.87 1.52
N PHE A 9 11.46 -3.83 2.11
CA PHE A 9 11.70 -3.76 3.55
C PHE A 9 10.38 -3.79 4.34
N TYR A 10 9.37 -3.06 3.89
CA TYR A 10 8.03 -3.09 4.48
C TYR A 10 7.42 -4.50 4.46
N ILE A 11 7.51 -5.20 3.32
CA ILE A 11 7.02 -6.59 3.17
C ILE A 11 7.74 -7.52 4.15
N VAL A 12 9.07 -7.44 4.24
CA VAL A 12 9.87 -8.26 5.16
C VAL A 12 9.49 -7.99 6.61
N LEU A 13 9.37 -6.72 7.02
CA LEU A 13 8.91 -6.37 8.36
C LEU A 13 7.51 -6.90 8.64
N CYS A 14 6.59 -6.78 7.69
CA CYS A 14 5.22 -7.24 7.84
C CYS A 14 5.16 -8.77 7.98
N LEU A 15 6.02 -9.49 7.25
CA LEU A 15 6.19 -10.94 7.39
C LEU A 15 6.82 -11.33 8.73
N GLU A 16 7.94 -10.72 9.13
CA GLU A 16 8.59 -11.02 10.41
C GLU A 16 7.66 -10.76 11.58
N VAL A 17 7.10 -9.55 11.65
CA VAL A 17 6.15 -9.15 12.70
C VAL A 17 4.91 -10.03 12.65
N GLY A 18 4.37 -10.30 11.47
CA GLY A 18 3.22 -11.17 11.31
C GLY A 18 3.47 -12.60 11.79
N ILE A 19 4.60 -13.22 11.42
CA ILE A 19 4.97 -14.57 11.87
C ILE A 19 5.15 -14.57 13.39
N VAL A 20 5.85 -13.59 13.94
CA VAL A 20 6.04 -13.44 15.38
C VAL A 20 4.68 -13.32 16.09
N LEU A 21 3.78 -12.46 15.64
CA LEU A 21 2.45 -12.31 16.25
C LEU A 21 1.60 -13.58 16.12
N THR A 22 1.77 -14.35 15.04
CA THR A 22 1.01 -15.59 14.84
C THR A 22 1.55 -16.73 15.70
N LEU A 23 2.88 -16.82 15.91
CA LEU A 23 3.51 -17.95 16.59
C LEU A 23 3.76 -17.72 18.08
N LEU A 24 4.15 -16.51 18.48
CA LEU A 24 4.53 -16.16 19.86
C LEU A 24 3.38 -16.27 20.89
N PRO A 25 2.08 -16.32 20.54
CA PRO A 25 1.03 -16.67 21.50
C PRO A 25 0.88 -18.17 21.78
N TRP A 26 1.41 -19.02 20.89
CA TRP A 26 1.17 -20.48 20.90
C TRP A 26 2.43 -21.30 21.12
N TYR A 27 3.56 -20.80 20.64
CA TYR A 27 4.85 -21.46 20.72
C TYR A 27 5.68 -20.77 21.79
N SER A 28 6.16 -21.54 22.77
CA SER A 28 7.02 -21.07 23.86
C SER A 28 8.46 -21.50 23.68
N PRO A 29 9.21 -20.90 22.74
CA PRO A 29 10.64 -21.08 22.70
C PRO A 29 11.23 -20.35 23.91
N PHE A 30 12.05 -21.06 24.69
CA PHE A 30 12.80 -20.51 25.82
C PHE A 30 11.96 -19.93 26.98
N GLY A 31 10.68 -20.33 27.12
CA GLY A 31 9.83 -19.91 28.24
C GLY A 31 9.27 -18.49 28.13
N LEU A 32 9.42 -17.83 26.97
CA LEU A 32 9.01 -16.43 26.77
C LEU A 32 7.52 -16.27 26.39
N SER A 33 6.80 -17.36 26.09
CA SER A 33 5.40 -17.33 25.62
C SER A 33 4.38 -17.78 26.69
N ASP A 34 4.77 -17.89 27.96
CA ASP A 34 3.76 -18.04 29.01
C ASP A 34 3.21 -16.68 29.41
N TRP A 35 2.45 -16.06 28.50
CA TRP A 35 1.82 -14.74 28.70
C TRP A 35 0.97 -14.71 29.98
N GLY A 36 0.48 -15.86 30.44
CA GLY A 36 -0.28 -15.98 31.68
C GLY A 36 0.59 -16.13 32.93
N ASP A 37 1.84 -16.56 32.83
CA ASP A 37 2.66 -16.94 33.98
C ASP A 37 3.93 -16.08 34.11
N ASN A 38 3.79 -14.80 33.75
CA ASN A 38 4.86 -13.81 33.80
C ASN A 38 4.86 -13.03 35.12
N PHE A 39 6.00 -13.03 35.82
CA PHE A 39 6.18 -12.28 37.08
C PHE A 39 5.90 -10.77 36.93
N PHE A 40 6.15 -10.21 35.73
CA PHE A 40 5.83 -8.83 35.39
C PHE A 40 4.31 -8.55 35.37
N LEU A 41 3.51 -9.48 34.83
CA LEU A 41 2.06 -9.35 34.80
C LEU A 41 1.48 -9.52 36.20
N LEU A 42 2.06 -10.39 37.02
CA LEU A 42 1.70 -10.53 38.43
C LEU A 42 1.99 -9.23 39.20
N TYR A 43 3.18 -8.65 39.02
CA TYR A 43 3.56 -7.38 39.63
C TYR A 43 2.67 -6.21 39.15
N ALA A 44 2.37 -6.15 37.85
CA ALA A 44 1.48 -5.14 37.28
C ALA A 44 0.04 -5.30 37.78
N ALA A 45 -0.48 -6.53 37.86
CA ALA A 45 -1.80 -6.84 38.41
C ALA A 45 -1.91 -6.48 39.90
N GLN A 46 -0.86 -6.75 40.68
CA GLN A 46 -0.80 -6.34 42.09
C GLN A 46 -0.77 -4.82 42.24
N LYS A 47 -0.02 -4.11 41.39
CA LYS A 47 0.10 -2.65 41.46
C LYS A 47 -1.15 -1.91 40.97
N THR A 48 -1.88 -2.51 40.03
CA THR A 48 -3.12 -1.94 39.45
C THR A 48 -4.39 -2.44 40.13
N GLY A 49 -4.29 -3.47 40.99
CA GLY A 49 -5.43 -4.12 41.64
C GLY A 49 -6.27 -5.02 40.72
N LEU A 50 -5.93 -5.12 39.43
CA LEU A 50 -6.66 -5.96 38.47
C LEU A 50 -6.09 -7.38 38.42
N GLN A 51 -6.52 -8.21 39.37
CA GLN A 51 -6.21 -9.64 39.43
C GLN A 51 -6.71 -10.39 38.16
N GLY A 52 -7.74 -9.88 37.50
CA GLY A 52 -8.26 -10.43 36.24
C GLY A 52 -7.42 -10.14 35.00
N LEU A 53 -6.43 -9.23 35.07
CA LEU A 53 -5.63 -8.85 33.90
C LEU A 53 -4.76 -10.01 33.40
N GLN A 54 -4.19 -10.78 34.32
CA GLN A 54 -3.40 -11.98 34.01
C GLN A 54 -4.29 -13.02 33.29
N HIS A 55 -5.50 -13.26 33.79
CA HIS A 55 -6.46 -14.17 33.17
C HIS A 55 -6.96 -13.66 31.80
N ALA A 56 -7.16 -12.35 31.65
CA ALA A 56 -7.57 -11.75 30.39
C ALA A 56 -6.46 -11.88 29.33
N VAL A 57 -5.21 -11.59 29.68
CA VAL A 57 -4.04 -11.72 28.79
C VAL A 57 -3.75 -13.18 28.45
N ALA A 58 -3.92 -14.10 29.41
CA ALA A 58 -3.82 -15.54 29.18
C ALA A 58 -5.01 -16.11 28.39
N SER A 59 -6.10 -15.36 28.22
CA SER A 59 -7.31 -15.88 27.59
C SER A 59 -7.10 -16.16 26.09
N GLY A 60 -7.81 -17.17 25.60
CA GLY A 60 -7.83 -17.51 24.17
C GLY A 60 -8.31 -16.36 23.28
N TRP A 61 -9.06 -15.40 23.83
CA TRP A 61 -9.50 -14.21 23.11
C TRP A 61 -8.35 -13.28 22.77
N ILE A 62 -7.48 -12.96 23.74
CA ILE A 62 -6.30 -12.11 23.48
C ILE A 62 -5.31 -12.83 22.58
N ARG A 63 -5.05 -14.12 22.82
CA ARG A 63 -4.20 -14.92 21.92
C ARG A 63 -4.75 -14.96 20.50
N GLY A 64 -6.06 -15.15 20.35
CA GLY A 64 -6.77 -15.12 19.06
C GLY A 64 -6.69 -13.75 18.38
N ALA A 65 -6.86 -12.66 19.12
CA ALA A 65 -6.74 -11.30 18.59
C ALA A 65 -5.32 -11.00 18.09
N VAL A 66 -4.29 -11.36 18.88
CA VAL A 66 -2.88 -11.19 18.51
C VAL A 66 -2.53 -12.04 17.28
N THR A 67 -3.02 -13.29 17.23
CA THR A 67 -2.83 -14.19 16.08
C THR A 67 -3.54 -13.68 14.84
N GLY A 68 -4.76 -13.18 14.98
CA GLY A 68 -5.54 -12.58 13.90
C GLY A 68 -4.87 -11.34 13.32
N LEU A 69 -4.25 -10.52 14.17
CA LEU A 69 -3.43 -9.38 13.73
C LEU A 69 -2.17 -9.84 12.99
N GLY A 70 -1.54 -10.92 13.44
CA GLY A 70 -0.42 -11.55 12.74
C GLY A 70 -0.79 -12.06 11.34
N LEU A 71 -1.91 -12.78 11.24
CA LEU A 71 -2.48 -13.26 9.96
C LEU A 71 -2.86 -12.11 9.02
N LEU A 72 -3.42 -11.02 9.55
CA LEU A 72 -3.73 -9.82 8.76
C LEU A 72 -2.45 -9.22 8.15
N ASN A 73 -1.37 -9.09 8.95
CA ASN A 73 -0.07 -8.63 8.45
C ASN A 73 0.47 -9.56 7.35
N LEU A 74 0.41 -10.89 7.54
CA LEU A 74 0.79 -11.85 6.49
C LEU A 74 -0.04 -11.67 5.22
N GLY A 75 -1.35 -11.42 5.36
CA GLY A 75 -2.25 -11.15 4.25
C GLY A 75 -1.87 -9.88 3.49
N ILE A 76 -1.56 -8.80 4.21
CA ILE A 76 -1.08 -7.53 3.62
C ILE A 76 0.24 -7.76 2.87
N ALA A 77 1.19 -8.48 3.49
CA ALA A 77 2.46 -8.79 2.85
C ALA A 77 2.27 -9.65 1.57
N ALA A 78 1.41 -10.67 1.61
CA ALA A 78 1.09 -11.49 0.45
C ALA A 78 0.42 -10.67 -0.66
N TRP A 79 -0.51 -9.78 -0.30
CA TRP A 79 -1.14 -8.85 -1.23
C TRP A 79 -0.12 -7.94 -1.91
N GLU A 80 0.78 -7.34 -1.12
CA GLU A 80 1.83 -6.45 -1.61
C GLU A 80 2.81 -7.16 -2.55
N ILE A 81 3.14 -8.44 -2.28
CA ILE A 81 3.96 -9.27 -3.17
C ILE A 81 3.27 -9.48 -4.52
N THR A 82 1.96 -9.77 -4.53
CA THR A 82 1.20 -10.00 -5.77
C THR A 82 1.00 -8.72 -6.60
N HIS A 83 0.84 -7.56 -5.93
CA HIS A 83 0.61 -6.26 -6.58
C HIS A 83 1.87 -5.39 -6.66
N PHE A 84 3.05 -5.96 -6.38
CA PHE A 84 4.32 -5.26 -6.23
C PHE A 84 4.64 -4.29 -7.39
N ARG A 85 4.33 -4.68 -8.62
CA ARG A 85 4.56 -3.84 -9.81
C ARG A 85 3.72 -2.57 -9.83
N GLN A 86 2.49 -2.61 -9.30
CA GLN A 86 1.59 -1.46 -9.26
C GLN A 86 1.97 -0.50 -8.13
N THR A 87 2.29 -1.01 -6.93
CA THR A 87 2.76 -0.18 -5.80
C THR A 87 4.05 0.55 -6.16
N VAL A 88 5.01 -0.16 -6.74
CA VAL A 88 6.27 0.43 -7.17
C VAL A 88 6.05 1.47 -8.28
N SER A 89 5.15 1.21 -9.23
CA SER A 89 4.83 2.18 -10.28
C SER A 89 4.10 3.43 -9.76
N ALA A 90 3.29 3.30 -8.69
CA ALA A 90 2.64 4.43 -8.02
C ALA A 90 3.66 5.28 -7.23
N LEU A 91 4.64 4.65 -6.61
CA LEU A 91 5.71 5.33 -5.86
C LEU A 91 6.79 5.93 -6.78
N GLU A 92 7.14 5.27 -7.88
CA GLU A 92 8.06 5.79 -8.90
C GLU A 92 7.38 6.82 -9.83
N GLY A 93 6.04 6.80 -9.93
CA GLY A 93 5.23 7.74 -10.72
C GLY A 93 4.95 9.08 -10.05
N ALA A 94 5.41 9.30 -8.82
CA ALA A 94 5.33 10.59 -8.13
C ALA A 94 6.64 11.41 -8.25
N PRO A 95 6.96 11.91 -9.46
CA PRO A 95 7.52 13.25 -9.61
C PRO A 95 6.58 14.08 -10.48
N SER A 96 5.89 15.04 -9.84
CA SER A 96 5.39 16.29 -10.43
C SER A 96 4.93 16.23 -11.89
N LYS A 97 3.67 15.86 -12.13
CA LYS A 97 2.92 16.58 -13.17
C LYS A 97 2.35 17.81 -12.47
N PRO A 98 2.98 19.01 -12.55
CA PRO A 98 2.20 20.23 -12.29
C PRO A 98 0.95 20.14 -13.17
N PRO A 99 -0.23 20.61 -12.71
CA PRO A 99 -1.40 20.68 -13.57
C PRO A 99 -0.92 21.32 -14.87
N SER A 100 -0.93 20.53 -15.94
CA SER A 100 -0.55 21.02 -17.26
C SER A 100 -1.36 22.29 -17.46
N PRO A 101 -0.73 23.45 -17.73
CA PRO A 101 -1.49 24.66 -18.01
C PRO A 101 -2.52 24.31 -19.08
N PRO A 102 -3.76 24.84 -19.01
CA PRO A 102 -4.74 24.59 -20.03
C PRO A 102 -4.06 24.79 -21.38
N SER A 103 -4.05 23.73 -22.21
CA SER A 103 -3.56 23.85 -23.58
C SER A 103 -4.11 25.16 -24.12
N PRO A 104 -3.29 26.05 -24.69
CA PRO A 104 -3.85 27.21 -25.36
C PRO A 104 -4.82 26.62 -26.38
N SER A 105 -6.11 26.85 -26.15
CA SER A 105 -7.09 26.57 -27.17
C SER A 105 -6.55 27.26 -28.41
N ASN A 106 -6.34 26.52 -29.48
CA ASN A 106 -5.97 27.05 -30.79
C ASN A 106 -7.16 27.84 -31.37
N ASN A 107 -7.61 28.85 -30.63
CA ASN A 107 -8.58 29.88 -30.96
C ASN A 107 -7.84 31.21 -31.24
N ALA A 108 -6.59 31.14 -31.68
CA ALA A 108 -5.90 32.26 -32.28
C ALA A 108 -5.77 31.99 -33.78
N ALA A 109 -6.66 32.63 -34.54
CA ALA A 109 -6.62 32.77 -35.99
C ALA A 109 -6.63 31.46 -36.79
N GLN A 110 -7.83 30.94 -37.04
CA GLN A 110 -8.09 30.25 -38.29
C GLN A 110 -7.72 31.25 -39.41
N PRO A 111 -6.68 31.01 -40.23
CA PRO A 111 -6.49 31.83 -41.41
C PRO A 111 -7.75 31.62 -42.24
N ALA A 112 -8.43 32.72 -42.57
CA ALA A 112 -9.56 32.72 -43.47
C ALA A 112 -9.18 31.81 -44.64
N LYS A 113 -9.91 30.70 -44.76
CA LYS A 113 -9.78 29.78 -45.87
C LYS A 113 -10.03 30.65 -47.11
N ALA A 114 -8.96 31.03 -47.80
CA ALA A 114 -9.08 31.68 -49.08
C ALA A 114 -9.86 30.67 -49.93
N ASP A 115 -11.09 31.04 -50.27
CA ASP A 115 -11.90 30.32 -51.23
C ASP A 115 -11.06 30.21 -52.49
N TYR A 116 -10.45 29.05 -52.69
CA TYR A 116 -9.83 28.68 -53.95
C TYR A 116 -10.98 28.52 -54.94
N LEU A 117 -11.25 29.60 -55.66
CA LEU A 117 -12.02 29.57 -56.90
C LEU A 117 -11.37 28.52 -57.80
N PRO A 118 -12.10 27.47 -58.23
CA PRO A 118 -11.57 26.53 -59.19
C PRO A 118 -11.42 27.24 -60.54
N ASP A 119 -10.18 27.39 -60.99
CA ASP A 119 -9.84 27.72 -62.38
C ASP A 119 -10.40 26.60 -63.26
N TYR A 120 -11.52 26.86 -63.92
CA TYR A 120 -12.05 25.98 -64.95
C TYR A 120 -11.16 26.14 -66.18
N GLU A 121 -10.51 25.05 -66.57
CA GLU A 121 -9.76 24.95 -67.81
C GLU A 121 -10.58 25.49 -68.99
N ARG A 122 -10.02 26.50 -69.65
CA ARG A 122 -10.44 26.95 -70.96
C ARG A 122 -10.23 25.80 -71.94
N ARG A 123 -11.32 25.09 -72.25
CA ARG A 123 -11.41 24.10 -73.33
C ARG A 123 -11.06 24.80 -74.65
N ASN A 124 -9.89 24.48 -75.20
CA ASN A 124 -9.45 24.95 -76.50
C ASN A 124 -10.11 24.06 -77.56
N ASP A 125 -11.28 24.47 -78.03
CA ASP A 125 -11.92 23.89 -79.20
C ASP A 125 -11.34 24.59 -80.44
N ALA A 126 -10.28 23.99 -81.01
CA ALA A 126 -9.80 24.29 -82.35
C ALA A 126 -9.83 22.99 -83.16
N GLY A 127 -10.80 22.90 -84.07
CA GLY A 127 -11.01 21.82 -85.02
C GLY A 127 -12.17 22.14 -85.93
#